data_AF-A0A976E5I1-F1
#
_entry.id   AF-A0A976E5I1-F1
#
_cell.length_a   1.000
_cell.length_b   1.000
_cell.length_c   1.000
_cell.angle_alpha   90.00
_cell.angle_beta   90.00
_cell.angle_gamma   90.00
#
_symmetry.space_group_name_H-M   'P 1'
#
loop_
_entity.id
_entity.type
_entity.pdbx_description
1 polymer ?
#
loop_
_entity_poly.entity_id
_entity_poly.type
_entity_poly.pdbx_seq_one_letter_code
_entity_poly.pdbx_strand_id
1 'polypeptide(L)'
;MEKIKLGFDLSVIAEVFSIVRVSNSVSLSHWLEASYVLTTEENHIIDKIYEEISEDGGYWNEAELKIKAVGLLFFLADIAVKNQIKIFYERPLSAHINDYYLSVIADCMVATPMAFNAPKHPYFFYKSLRKAKEKKEIRKLKCCQQCSFLKISIKTINPCTAAFW
;
A
#
# COMPACT_ATOMS: atom_id res chain seq x y z
N MET A 1 -15.53 26.26 11.65
CA MET A 1 -14.70 25.90 10.49
C MET A 1 -15.58 25.26 9.44
N GLU A 2 -15.73 25.92 8.30
CA GLU A 2 -16.52 25.44 7.18
C GLU A 2 -15.78 24.27 6.50
N LYS A 3 -16.44 23.13 6.31
CA LYS A 3 -15.83 21.95 5.67
C LYS A 3 -15.77 22.19 4.16
N ILE A 4 -14.60 22.57 3.65
CA ILE A 4 -14.36 22.63 2.20
C ILE A 4 -14.55 21.22 1.62
N LYS A 5 -15.52 21.07 0.73
CA LYS A 5 -15.83 19.79 0.09
C LYS A 5 -14.98 19.66 -1.16
N LEU A 6 -13.92 18.87 -1.09
CA LEU A 6 -13.09 18.56 -2.26
C LEU A 6 -13.93 17.83 -3.32
N GLY A 7 -13.83 18.27 -4.57
CA GLY A 7 -14.35 17.53 -5.72
C GLY A 7 -13.57 16.22 -5.94
N PHE A 8 -14.14 15.30 -6.72
CA PHE A 8 -13.51 14.01 -7.05
C PHE A 8 -12.69 14.06 -8.35
N ASP A 9 -12.47 15.25 -8.90
CA ASP A 9 -11.65 15.43 -10.09
C ASP A 9 -10.17 15.24 -9.74
N LEU A 10 -9.46 14.44 -10.56
CA LEU A 10 -8.06 14.11 -10.30
C LEU A 10 -7.15 15.32 -10.42
N SER A 11 -7.48 16.27 -11.30
CA SER A 11 -6.73 17.51 -11.47
C SER A 11 -6.84 18.37 -10.22
N VAL A 12 -8.05 18.46 -9.65
CA VAL A 12 -8.30 19.19 -8.39
C VAL A 12 -7.57 18.54 -7.21
N ILE A 13 -7.61 17.22 -7.10
CA ILE A 13 -6.88 16.48 -6.06
C ILE A 13 -5.37 16.69 -6.22
N ALA A 14 -4.87 16.60 -7.45
CA ALA A 14 -3.45 16.78 -7.74
C ALA A 14 -2.98 18.20 -7.41
N GLU A 15 -3.77 19.22 -7.72
CA GLU A 15 -3.47 20.61 -7.37
C GLU A 15 -3.46 20.82 -5.86
N VAL A 16 -4.52 20.40 -5.15
CA VAL A 16 -4.69 20.61 -3.70
C VAL A 16 -3.60 19.93 -2.88
N PHE A 17 -3.19 18.73 -3.28
CA PHE A 17 -2.16 17.96 -2.57
C PHE A 17 -0.78 18.07 -3.24
N SER A 18 -0.62 18.96 -4.23
CA SER A 18 0.62 19.16 -4.99
C SER A 18 1.21 17.84 -5.52
N ILE A 19 0.36 16.95 -6.02
CA ILE A 19 0.74 15.65 -6.56
C ILE A 19 1.27 15.86 -7.98
N VAL A 20 2.55 15.56 -8.17
CA VAL A 20 3.20 15.59 -9.48
C VAL A 20 3.33 14.18 -10.02
N ARG A 21 2.92 13.98 -11.28
CA ARG A 21 3.18 12.71 -11.97
C ARG A 21 4.66 12.62 -12.33
N VAL A 22 5.31 11.59 -11.81
CA VAL A 22 6.72 11.30 -12.11
C VAL A 22 6.78 10.03 -12.95
N SER A 23 7.41 10.10 -14.12
CA SER A 23 7.66 8.93 -14.98
C SER A 23 8.90 8.14 -14.54
N ASN A 24 9.92 8.83 -14.04
CA ASN A 24 11.21 8.25 -13.68
C ASN A 24 11.46 8.41 -12.18
N SER A 25 11.16 7.37 -11.40
CA SER A 25 11.42 7.37 -9.95
C SER A 25 12.68 6.58 -9.63
N VAL A 26 13.74 7.27 -9.21
CA VAL A 26 15.01 6.66 -8.77
C VAL A 26 14.76 5.57 -7.71
N SER A 27 13.87 5.82 -6.77
CA SER A 27 13.52 4.84 -5.73
C SER A 27 12.88 3.57 -6.29
N LEU A 28 12.04 3.71 -7.33
CA LEU A 28 11.42 2.55 -7.99
C LEU A 28 12.46 1.80 -8.82
N SER A 29 13.31 2.52 -9.57
CA SER A 29 14.42 1.91 -10.31
C SER A 29 15.31 1.07 -9.39
N HIS A 30 15.72 1.64 -8.25
CA HIS A 30 16.51 0.92 -7.24
C HIS A 30 15.77 -0.32 -6.68
N TRP A 31 14.45 -0.26 -6.49
CA TRP A 31 13.69 -1.45 -6.06
C TRP A 31 13.60 -2.52 -7.15
N LEU A 32 13.55 -2.12 -8.42
CA LEU A 32 13.52 -3.03 -9.57
C LEU A 32 14.90 -3.65 -9.87
N GLU A 33 15.98 -3.03 -9.37
CA GLU A 33 17.35 -3.56 -9.45
C GLU A 33 17.63 -4.66 -8.43
N ALA A 34 16.73 -4.87 -7.44
CA ALA A 34 16.90 -5.93 -6.45
C ALA A 34 16.93 -7.31 -7.12
N SER A 35 18.07 -8.00 -7.03
CA SER A 35 18.22 -9.37 -7.52
C SER A 35 18.12 -10.36 -6.37
N TYR A 36 17.23 -11.34 -6.49
CA TYR A 36 17.11 -12.46 -5.57
C TYR A 36 16.99 -13.75 -6.39
N VAL A 37 17.71 -14.79 -5.98
CA VAL A 37 17.59 -16.13 -6.58
C VAL A 37 16.66 -16.93 -5.68
N LEU A 38 15.49 -17.26 -6.20
CA LEU A 38 14.50 -18.06 -5.50
C LEU A 38 15.05 -19.47 -5.22
N THR A 39 14.79 -19.99 -4.02
CA THR A 39 15.06 -21.39 -3.69
C THR A 39 14.13 -22.33 -4.46
N THR A 40 14.43 -23.63 -4.46
CA THR A 40 13.57 -24.63 -5.09
C THR A 40 12.15 -24.62 -4.49
N GLU A 41 12.06 -24.46 -3.17
CA GLU A 41 10.79 -24.42 -2.44
C GLU A 41 10.00 -23.15 -2.75
N GLU A 42 10.67 -22.00 -2.80
CA GLU A 42 10.05 -20.72 -3.15
C GLU A 42 9.54 -20.72 -4.60
N ASN A 43 10.34 -21.24 -5.54
CA ASN A 43 9.91 -21.41 -6.93
C ASN A 43 8.66 -22.29 -7.01
N HIS A 44 8.65 -23.44 -6.33
CA HIS A 44 7.49 -24.32 -6.35
C HIS A 44 6.21 -23.65 -5.82
N ILE A 45 6.32 -22.85 -4.76
CA ILE A 45 5.17 -22.10 -4.22
C ILE A 45 4.73 -21.02 -5.20
N ILE A 46 5.66 -20.27 -5.81
CA ILE A 46 5.35 -19.23 -6.79
C ILE A 46 4.68 -19.82 -8.03
N ASP A 47 5.19 -20.94 -8.54
CA ASP A 47 4.62 -21.63 -9.70
C ASP A 47 3.18 -22.04 -9.42
N LYS A 48 2.91 -22.61 -8.24
CA LYS A 48 1.55 -22.96 -7.83
C LYS A 48 0.63 -21.75 -7.73
N ILE A 49 1.10 -20.65 -7.15
CA ILE A 49 0.34 -19.40 -7.08
C ILE A 49 0.04 -18.88 -8.49
N TYR A 50 1.01 -18.95 -9.40
CA TYR A 50 0.87 -18.52 -10.79
C TYR A 50 -0.16 -19.36 -11.56
N GLU A 51 -0.13 -20.69 -11.39
CA GLU A 51 -1.12 -21.60 -11.97
C GLU A 51 -2.53 -21.26 -11.49
N GLU A 52 -2.74 -21.13 -10.17
CA GLU A 52 -4.05 -20.79 -9.59
C GLU A 52 -4.56 -19.42 -10.07
N ILE A 53 -3.68 -18.40 -10.16
CA ILE A 53 -4.05 -17.08 -10.68
C ILE A 53 -4.42 -17.15 -12.16
N SER A 54 -3.70 -17.96 -12.95
CA SER A 54 -3.92 -18.08 -14.39
C SER A 54 -5.26 -18.76 -14.70
N GLU A 55 -5.66 -19.74 -13.90
CA GLU A 55 -6.91 -20.47 -14.06
C GLU A 55 -8.11 -19.69 -13.51
N ASP A 56 -8.03 -19.25 -12.25
CA ASP A 56 -9.20 -18.73 -11.52
C ASP A 56 -9.11 -17.24 -11.17
N GLY A 57 -7.95 -16.59 -11.34
CA GLY A 57 -7.69 -15.23 -10.85
C GLY A 57 -8.65 -14.17 -11.41
N GLY A 58 -9.19 -14.38 -12.61
CA GLY A 58 -10.21 -13.52 -13.22
C GLY A 58 -11.59 -13.59 -12.54
N TYR A 59 -11.87 -14.67 -11.81
CA TYR A 59 -13.13 -14.89 -11.09
C TYR A 59 -13.05 -14.51 -9.61
N TRP A 60 -11.85 -14.34 -9.08
CA TRP A 60 -11.65 -13.98 -7.69
C TRP A 60 -12.14 -12.58 -7.39
N ASN A 61 -12.85 -12.46 -6.27
CA ASN A 61 -13.13 -11.17 -5.68
C ASN A 61 -11.87 -10.60 -4.97
N GLU A 62 -11.95 -9.36 -4.53
CA GLU A 62 -10.81 -8.65 -3.93
C GLU A 62 -10.25 -9.33 -2.66
N ALA A 63 -11.10 -9.94 -1.84
CA ALA A 63 -10.65 -10.64 -0.63
C ALA A 63 -9.93 -11.94 -0.98
N GLU A 64 -10.44 -12.67 -1.97
CA GLU A 64 -9.81 -13.90 -2.47
C GLU A 64 -8.44 -13.60 -3.07
N LEU A 65 -8.31 -12.59 -3.93
CA LEU A 65 -7.03 -12.18 -4.50
C LEU A 65 -6.03 -11.74 -3.41
N LYS A 66 -6.50 -11.00 -2.39
CA LYS A 66 -5.65 -10.59 -1.25
C LYS A 66 -5.10 -11.78 -0.49
N ILE A 67 -5.91 -12.79 -0.22
CA ILE A 67 -5.52 -13.94 0.60
C ILE A 67 -4.69 -14.95 -0.22
N LYS A 68 -5.19 -15.33 -1.41
CA LYS A 68 -4.63 -16.41 -2.23
C LYS A 68 -3.37 -16.01 -3.00
N ALA A 69 -3.19 -14.72 -3.32
CA ALA A 69 -2.01 -14.26 -4.05
C ALA A 69 -1.15 -13.33 -3.21
N VAL A 70 -1.67 -12.13 -2.90
CA VAL A 70 -0.86 -11.07 -2.29
C VAL A 70 -0.33 -11.47 -0.90
N GLY A 71 -1.15 -12.14 -0.09
CA GLY A 71 -0.76 -12.62 1.24
C GLY A 71 0.38 -13.63 1.18
N LEU A 72 0.34 -14.56 0.22
CA LEU A 72 1.41 -15.55 0.03
C LEU A 72 2.71 -14.91 -0.47
N LEU A 73 2.63 -13.95 -1.38
CA LEU A 73 3.81 -13.19 -1.82
C LEU A 73 4.48 -12.45 -0.66
N PHE A 74 3.68 -11.83 0.22
CA PHE A 74 4.22 -11.18 1.42
C PHE A 74 4.84 -12.16 2.42
N PHE A 75 4.27 -13.37 2.52
CA PHE A 75 4.84 -14.43 3.35
C PHE A 75 6.20 -14.88 2.80
N LEU A 76 6.31 -15.13 1.49
CA LEU A 76 7.55 -15.52 0.85
C LEU A 76 8.63 -14.43 0.89
N ALA A 77 8.23 -13.16 0.75
CA ALA A 77 9.16 -12.04 0.77
C ALA A 77 9.77 -11.76 2.16
N ASP A 78 9.27 -12.41 3.22
CA ASP A 78 9.73 -12.29 4.61
C ASP A 78 10.03 -10.84 5.06
N ILE A 79 9.15 -9.90 4.71
CA ILE A 79 9.41 -8.47 4.95
C ILE A 79 9.24 -8.05 6.42
N ALA A 80 8.84 -8.97 7.29
CA ALA A 80 8.49 -8.66 8.67
C ALA A 80 9.74 -8.62 9.57
N VAL A 81 10.10 -7.45 10.04
CA VAL A 81 11.21 -7.27 11.00
C VAL A 81 10.65 -7.03 12.38
N LYS A 82 10.98 -7.89 13.35
CA LYS A 82 10.49 -7.81 14.73
C LYS A 82 10.64 -6.39 15.29
N ASN A 83 9.54 -5.84 15.82
CA ASN A 83 9.43 -4.50 16.40
C ASN A 83 9.74 -3.31 15.45
N GLN A 84 9.95 -3.55 14.16
CA GLN A 84 10.31 -2.51 13.20
C GLN A 84 9.35 -2.45 12.01
N ILE A 85 9.07 -3.60 11.39
CA ILE A 85 8.27 -3.70 10.18
C ILE A 85 7.24 -4.81 10.35
N LYS A 86 5.98 -4.46 10.16
CA LYS A 86 4.88 -5.42 10.16
C LYS A 86 3.82 -5.04 9.14
N ILE A 87 3.19 -6.07 8.58
CA ILE A 87 2.06 -5.94 7.68
C ILE A 87 0.76 -5.94 8.48
N PHE A 88 -0.10 -4.97 8.20
CA PHE A 88 -1.41 -4.80 8.78
C PHE A 88 -2.47 -4.80 7.68
N TYR A 89 -3.55 -5.53 7.91
CA TYR A 89 -4.70 -5.55 7.03
C TYR A 89 -5.88 -4.83 7.67
N GLU A 90 -6.67 -4.14 6.85
CA GLU A 90 -7.95 -3.52 7.23
C GLU A 90 -7.87 -2.57 8.43
N ARG A 91 -6.77 -1.83 8.55
CA ARG A 91 -6.58 -0.85 9.63
C ARG A 91 -6.94 0.57 9.19
N PRO A 92 -7.50 1.39 10.10
CA PRO A 92 -7.75 2.78 9.82
C PRO A 92 -6.42 3.53 9.66
N LEU A 93 -6.37 4.40 8.68
CA LEU A 93 -5.29 5.35 8.46
C LEU A 93 -5.92 6.74 8.33
N SER A 94 -5.39 7.70 9.06
CA SER A 94 -5.80 9.09 8.94
C SER A 94 -4.60 10.04 9.04
N ALA A 95 -4.74 11.20 8.42
CA ALA A 95 -3.73 12.24 8.41
C ALA A 95 -4.39 13.61 8.24
N HIS A 96 -3.78 14.62 8.85
CA HIS A 96 -4.05 16.02 8.51
C HIS A 96 -3.00 16.44 7.47
N ILE A 97 -3.45 16.82 6.28
CA ILE A 97 -2.61 17.33 5.20
C ILE A 97 -3.14 18.71 4.84
N ASN A 98 -2.33 19.74 5.10
CA ASN A 98 -2.76 21.14 5.05
C ASN A 98 -4.03 21.31 5.92
N ASP A 99 -5.08 21.91 5.38
CA ASP A 99 -6.37 22.11 6.08
C ASP A 99 -7.34 20.93 5.95
N TYR A 100 -6.90 19.79 5.38
CA TYR A 100 -7.74 18.64 5.12
C TYR A 100 -7.46 17.48 6.08
N TYR A 101 -8.52 16.96 6.69
CA TYR A 101 -8.48 15.68 7.40
C TYR A 101 -8.83 14.54 6.45
N LEU A 102 -7.87 13.66 6.20
CA LEU A 102 -8.03 12.45 5.40
C LEU A 102 -8.19 11.23 6.30
N SER A 103 -9.12 10.34 5.96
CA SER A 103 -9.29 9.06 6.66
C SER A 103 -9.77 7.97 5.71
N VAL A 104 -9.13 6.82 5.79
CA VAL A 104 -9.39 5.62 4.98
C VAL A 104 -9.21 4.36 5.82
N ILE A 105 -9.81 3.25 5.38
CA ILE A 105 -9.46 1.91 5.87
C ILE A 105 -8.55 1.29 4.80
N ALA A 106 -7.25 1.17 5.12
CA ALA A 106 -6.26 0.61 4.21
C ALA A 106 -6.51 -0.89 4.04
N ASP A 107 -6.42 -1.41 2.81
CA ASP A 107 -6.55 -2.86 2.57
C ASP A 107 -5.32 -3.57 3.12
N CYS A 108 -4.14 -3.01 2.85
CA CYS A 108 -2.87 -3.46 3.38
C CYS A 108 -2.00 -2.25 3.72
N MET A 109 -1.24 -2.32 4.81
CA MET A 109 -0.34 -1.29 5.28
C MET A 109 0.91 -1.93 5.91
N VAL A 110 2.08 -1.46 5.51
CA VAL A 110 3.36 -1.79 6.14
C VAL A 110 3.71 -0.67 7.10
N ALA A 111 3.85 -0.99 8.38
CA ALA A 111 4.07 0.00 9.43
C ALA A 111 4.92 -0.54 10.59
N THR A 112 5.46 0.37 11.40
CA THR A 112 6.04 -0.02 12.70
C THR A 112 4.95 -0.49 13.66
N PRO A 113 5.08 -1.69 14.25
CA PRO A 113 4.14 -2.14 15.29
C PRO A 113 4.39 -1.41 16.61
N MET A 114 3.32 -1.06 17.32
CA MET A 114 3.36 -0.63 18.73
C MET A 114 2.75 -1.68 19.65
N ALA A 115 2.69 -1.37 20.96
CA ALA A 115 2.03 -2.21 21.95
C ALA A 115 0.63 -2.64 21.49
N PHE A 116 0.24 -3.87 21.82
CA PHE A 116 -1.02 -4.48 21.40
C PHE A 116 -1.21 -4.56 19.88
N ASN A 117 -0.12 -4.54 19.12
CA ASN A 117 -0.13 -4.75 17.68
C ASN A 117 -0.95 -3.71 16.90
N ALA A 118 -0.95 -2.47 17.36
CA ALA A 118 -1.46 -1.34 16.58
C ALA A 118 -0.37 -0.79 15.63
N PRO A 119 -0.73 -0.25 14.46
CA PRO A 119 0.21 0.41 13.57
C PRO A 119 0.55 1.81 14.10
N LYS A 120 1.84 2.19 14.12
CA LYS A 120 2.31 3.51 14.56
C LYS A 120 2.75 4.41 13.41
N HIS A 121 3.74 3.96 12.64
CA HIS A 121 4.33 4.74 11.54
C HIS A 121 4.16 3.98 10.23
N PRO A 122 3.20 4.37 9.38
CA PRO A 122 3.02 3.74 8.08
C PRO A 122 4.16 4.13 7.14
N TYR A 123 4.80 3.13 6.53
CA TYR A 123 5.79 3.29 5.48
C TYR A 123 5.14 3.27 4.10
N PHE A 124 4.20 2.35 3.92
CA PHE A 124 3.49 2.12 2.68
C PHE A 124 2.09 1.59 2.98
N PHE A 125 1.10 1.95 2.15
CA PHE A 125 -0.19 1.30 2.18
C PHE A 125 -0.76 1.20 0.77
N TYR A 126 -1.56 0.16 0.55
CA TYR A 126 -2.33 -0.02 -0.67
C TYR A 126 -3.82 0.00 -0.35
N LYS A 127 -4.58 0.65 -1.23
CA LYS A 127 -6.03 0.65 -1.25
C LYS A 127 -6.49 0.37 -2.67
N SER A 128 -7.35 -0.63 -2.83
CA SER A 128 -8.08 -0.76 -4.08
C SER A 128 -9.10 0.39 -4.16
N LEU A 129 -8.95 1.28 -5.16
CA LEU A 129 -10.02 2.21 -5.43
C LEU A 129 -11.13 1.41 -6.14
N ARG A 130 -12.37 1.55 -5.68
CA ARG A 130 -13.57 1.07 -6.40
C ARG A 130 -14.25 2.27 -7.04
N LYS A 131 -14.53 2.20 -8.36
CA LYS A 131 -15.45 3.18 -8.99
C LYS A 131 -16.78 3.10 -8.24
N ALA A 132 -17.26 4.22 -7.71
CA ALA A 132 -18.57 4.25 -7.12
C ALA A 132 -19.60 4.01 -8.24
N LYS A 133 -20.27 2.85 -8.24
CA LYS A 133 -21.65 2.82 -8.72
C LYS A 133 -22.46 3.63 -7.71
N GLU A 134 -23.24 4.58 -8.19
CA GLU A 134 -24.03 5.52 -7.40
C GLU A 134 -24.87 4.78 -6.34
N LYS A 135 -24.39 4.72 -5.10
CA LYS A 135 -25.23 4.46 -3.94
C LYS A 135 -24.81 5.38 -2.81
N LYS A 136 -25.78 6.19 -2.37
CA LYS A 136 -25.72 7.08 -1.22
C LYS A 136 -25.42 6.26 0.03
N GLU A 137 -24.16 6.21 0.46
CA GLU A 137 -23.85 5.99 1.87
C GLU A 137 -22.44 6.47 2.22
N ILE A 138 -22.41 7.35 3.23
CA ILE A 138 -21.33 7.85 4.08
C ILE A 138 -19.95 8.13 3.44
N ARG A 139 -19.67 9.43 3.42
CA ARG A 139 -18.48 10.14 2.93
C ARG A 139 -17.22 9.71 3.70
N LYS A 140 -16.30 9.01 3.02
CA LYS A 140 -14.88 8.92 3.39
C LYS A 140 -14.05 9.15 2.14
N LEU A 141 -12.96 9.90 2.28
CA LEU A 141 -12.10 10.34 1.19
C LEU A 141 -11.55 9.12 0.42
N LYS A 142 -11.70 9.19 -0.90
CA LYS A 142 -11.34 8.13 -1.84
C LYS A 142 -10.15 8.62 -2.67
N CYS A 143 -8.98 8.01 -2.47
CA CYS A 143 -7.77 8.26 -3.25
C CYS A 143 -7.67 7.26 -4.43
N CYS A 144 -7.35 7.79 -5.61
CA CYS A 144 -7.55 7.34 -7.00
C CYS A 144 -7.20 5.88 -7.44
N GLN A 145 -7.89 5.41 -8.51
CA GLN A 145 -7.75 4.11 -9.24
C GLN A 145 -6.73 4.16 -10.38
N GLN A 146 -5.95 5.21 -10.51
CA GLN A 146 -5.00 5.34 -11.61
C GLN A 146 -3.72 5.97 -11.09
N CYS A 147 -3.05 5.24 -10.21
CA CYS A 147 -1.68 5.53 -9.86
C CYS A 147 -0.87 4.25 -10.00
N SER A 148 -0.21 4.14 -11.15
CA SER A 148 1.15 3.62 -11.22
C SER A 148 1.88 4.10 -9.97
N PHE A 149 2.28 3.17 -9.08
CA PHE A 149 3.08 3.39 -7.87
C PHE A 149 3.06 4.84 -7.34
N LEU A 150 2.01 5.20 -6.59
CA LEU A 150 1.96 6.49 -5.92
C LEU A 150 3.02 6.52 -4.80
N LYS A 151 4.05 7.33 -5.01
CA LYS A 151 5.16 7.53 -4.10
C LYS A 151 4.67 8.26 -2.84
N ILE A 152 4.58 7.55 -1.72
CA ILE A 152 4.66 8.17 -0.39
C ILE A 152 6.15 8.24 -0.06
N SER A 153 6.63 9.43 0.25
CA SER A 153 8.03 9.69 0.58
C SER A 153 8.45 8.89 1.82
N ILE A 154 9.05 7.72 1.63
CA ILE A 154 9.84 7.04 2.66
C ILE A 154 11.09 7.89 2.85
N LYS A 155 11.19 8.59 3.99
CA LYS A 155 12.51 9.03 4.47
C LYS A 155 13.35 7.76 4.61
N THR A 156 14.36 7.66 3.75
CA THR A 156 15.49 6.74 3.77
C THR A 156 15.64 5.96 5.08
N ILE A 157 15.29 4.68 5.07
CA ILE A 157 15.86 3.71 6.01
C ILE A 157 17.17 3.27 5.36
N ASN A 158 18.28 3.85 5.82
CA ASN A 158 19.60 3.25 5.60
C ASN A 158 19.65 1.94 6.39
N PRO A 159 19.88 0.77 5.76
CA PRO A 159 20.10 -0.47 6.50
C PRO A 159 21.51 -0.58 7.11
N CYS A 160 22.34 0.46 7.03
CA CYS A 160 23.71 0.45 7.56
C CYS A 160 24.02 1.71 8.37
N THR A 161 23.52 1.77 9.61
CA THR A 161 24.24 2.40 10.74
C THR A 161 23.58 1.92 12.04
N ALA A 162 23.97 0.73 12.47
CA ALA A 162 24.03 0.44 13.89
C ALA A 162 25.16 1.29 14.48
N ALA A 163 24.85 2.45 15.04
CA ALA A 163 25.73 3.17 15.95
C ALA A 163 24.95 4.25 16.72
N PHE A 164 24.73 3.96 18.00
CA PHE A 164 24.80 4.89 19.13
C PHE A 164 23.95 6.19 19.15
N TRP A 165 23.14 6.23 20.23
CA TRP A 165 22.39 7.32 20.87
C TRP A 165 21.01 7.67 20.29
#